data_AF-A0A7C7JVJ1-F1
#
_entry.id   AF-A0A7C7JVJ1-F1
#
_cell.length_a   1.000
_cell.length_b   1.000
_cell.length_c   1.000
_cell.angle_alpha   90.00
_cell.angle_beta   90.00
_cell.angle_gamma   90.00
#
_symmetry.space_group_name_H-M   'P 1'
#
loop_
_entity.id
_entity.type
_entity.pdbx_description
1 polymer ?
#
loop_
_entity_poly.entity_id
_entity_poly.type
_entity_poly.pdbx_seq_one_letter_code
_entity_poly.pdbx_strand_id
1 'polypeptide(L)' 'MLFCLSIQAQDEIVASEYFKNGEFEKALSSYKRLFKDKPYNTNYLLKIVEIEQELELYKDAEQRLIKALQT' A
#
# COMPACT_ATOMS: atom_id res chain seq x y z
N MET A 1 -19.25 16.18 20.20
CA MET A 1 -18.50 14.91 20.28
C MET A 1 -17.69 14.74 19.01
N LEU A 2 -16.44 14.27 19.16
CA LEU A 2 -15.40 14.13 18.14
C LEU A 2 -15.87 13.35 16.91
N PHE A 3 -15.67 13.92 15.71
CA PHE A 3 -15.37 13.15 14.50
C PHE A 3 -14.38 13.94 13.64
N CYS A 4 -13.16 14.10 14.15
CA CYS A 4 -12.01 14.38 13.29
C CYS A 4 -11.38 13.02 12.97
N LEU A 5 -12.02 12.27 12.07
CA LEU A 5 -11.35 11.14 11.43
C LEU A 5 -10.25 11.77 10.58
N SER A 6 -9.04 11.68 11.09
CA SER A 6 -7.80 12.04 10.41
C SER A 6 -7.86 11.58 8.95
N ILE A 7 -7.71 12.52 8.03
CA ILE A 7 -7.79 12.36 6.55
C ILE A 7 -7.07 11.09 6.06
N GLN A 8 -6.00 10.69 6.74
CA GLN A 8 -5.19 9.51 6.44
C GLN A 8 -5.93 8.16 6.58
N ALA A 9 -6.88 8.03 7.51
CA ALA A 9 -7.67 6.81 7.64
C ALA A 9 -8.63 6.64 6.45
N GLN A 10 -9.04 7.75 5.83
CA GLN A 10 -9.90 7.75 4.66
C GLN A 10 -9.14 7.29 3.40
N ASP A 11 -7.89 7.72 3.22
CA ASP A 11 -7.03 7.27 2.11
C ASP A 11 -6.77 5.76 2.12
N GLU A 12 -6.53 5.18 3.30
CA GLU A 12 -6.34 3.73 3.46
C GLU A 12 -7.60 2.93 3.13
N ILE A 13 -8.78 3.42 3.55
CA ILE A 13 -10.07 2.80 3.21
C ILE A 13 -10.25 2.77 1.69
N VAL A 14 -9.97 3.89 1.00
CA VAL A 14 -10.08 3.97 -0.47
C VAL A 14 -9.09 3.03 -1.16
N ALA A 15 -7.84 2.97 -0.70
CA ALA A 15 -6.83 2.06 -1.24
C ALA A 15 -7.24 0.58 -1.08
N SER A 16 -7.79 0.23 0.08
CA SER A 16 -8.33 -1.11 0.33
C SER A 16 -9.54 -1.43 -0.54
N GLU A 17 -10.39 -0.46 -0.86
CA GLU A 17 -11.55 -0.67 -1.71
C GLU A 17 -11.14 -0.95 -3.16
N TYR A 18 -10.16 -0.21 -3.70
CA TYR A 18 -9.58 -0.53 -5.00
C TYR A 18 -9.04 -1.95 -5.06
N PHE A 19 -8.36 -2.41 -4.00
CA PHE A 19 -7.86 -3.78 -3.94
C PHE A 19 -9.00 -4.81 -3.99
N LYS A 20 -10.04 -4.64 -3.16
CA LYS A 20 -11.20 -5.55 -3.11
C LYS A 20 -11.95 -5.63 -4.44
N ASN A 21 -11.96 -4.54 -5.20
CA ASN A 21 -12.60 -4.46 -6.51
C ASN A 21 -11.72 -4.96 -7.67
N GLY A 22 -10.50 -5.45 -7.38
CA GLY A 22 -9.54 -5.89 -8.41
C GLY A 22 -8.89 -4.74 -9.18
N GLU A 23 -9.07 -3.49 -8.74
CA GLU A 23 -8.46 -2.29 -9.32
C GLU A 23 -7.01 -2.13 -8.83
N PHE A 24 -6.19 -3.15 -9.06
CA PHE A 24 -4.88 -3.31 -8.45
C PHE A 24 -3.92 -2.16 -8.76
N GLU A 25 -3.93 -1.61 -9.97
CA GLU A 25 -3.07 -0.45 -10.31
C GLU A 25 -3.41 0.80 -9.47
N LYS A 26 -4.70 1.06 -9.24
CA LYS A 26 -5.16 2.18 -8.40
C LYS A 26 -4.83 1.92 -6.93
N ALA A 27 -5.01 0.69 -6.47
CA ALA A 27 -4.61 0.26 -5.14
C ALA A 27 -3.10 0.47 -4.94
N LEU A 28 -2.28 0.04 -5.92
CA LEU A 28 -0.82 0.15 -5.88
C LEU A 28 -0.37 1.60 -5.74
N SER A 29 -0.91 2.49 -6.59
CA SER A 29 -0.62 3.93 -6.55
C SER A 29 -1.00 4.54 -5.20
N SER A 30 -2.16 4.17 -4.65
CA SER A 30 -2.66 4.67 -3.37
C SER A 30 -1.81 4.19 -2.20
N TYR A 31 -1.48 2.90 -2.13
CA TYR A 31 -0.62 2.37 -1.07
C TYR A 31 0.83 2.88 -1.16
N LYS A 32 1.37 3.10 -2.37
CA LYS A 32 2.68 3.77 -2.54
C LYS A 32 2.67 5.19 -1.96
N ARG A 33 1.58 5.95 -2.12
CA ARG A 33 1.40 7.28 -1.49
C ARG A 33 1.37 7.17 0.04
N LEU A 34 0.54 6.27 0.57
CA LEU A 34 0.44 6.02 2.01
C LEU A 34 1.78 5.61 2.65
N PHE A 35 2.53 4.75 1.98
CA PHE A 35 3.86 4.32 2.43
C PHE A 35 4.89 5.45 2.35
N LYS A 36 4.84 6.31 1.32
CA LYS A 36 5.71 7.50 1.24
C LYS A 36 5.50 8.42 2.44
N ASP A 37 4.26 8.59 2.89
CA ASP A 37 3.93 9.44 4.04
C ASP A 37 4.29 8.77 5.38
N LYS A 38 4.26 7.42 5.44
CA LYS A 38 4.59 6.63 6.64
C LYS A 38 5.56 5.48 6.27
N PRO A 39 6.84 5.77 6.00
CA PRO A 39 7.79 4.80 5.43
C PRO A 39 8.16 3.64 6.36
N TYR A 40 7.80 3.73 7.64
CA TYR A 40 8.01 2.66 8.63
C TYR A 40 6.76 1.81 8.87
N ASN A 41 5.65 2.07 8.16
CA ASN A 41 4.46 1.25 8.28
C ASN A 41 4.60 -0.02 7.42
N THR A 42 5.04 -1.10 8.05
CA THR A 42 5.22 -2.41 7.41
C THR A 42 3.92 -2.96 6.81
N ASN A 43 2.74 -2.60 7.33
CA ASN A 43 1.48 -3.06 6.74
C ASN A 43 1.30 -2.51 5.32
N TYR A 44 1.65 -1.24 5.08
CA TYR A 44 1.58 -0.66 3.73
C TYR A 44 2.61 -1.27 2.80
N LEU A 45 3.83 -1.51 3.30
CA LEU A 45 4.85 -2.25 2.54
C LEU A 45 4.33 -3.61 2.09
N LEU A 46 3.75 -4.39 3.00
CA LEU A 46 3.23 -5.73 2.71
C LEU A 46 2.02 -5.69 1.76
N LYS A 47 1.13 -4.69 1.88
CA LYS A 47 0.05 -4.51 0.90
C LYS A 47 0.58 -4.15 -0.49
N ILE A 48 1.62 -3.31 -0.59
CA ILE A 48 2.25 -3.02 -1.89
C ILE A 48 2.81 -4.30 -2.51
N VAL A 49 3.49 -5.14 -1.72
CA VAL A 49 4.05 -6.43 -2.19
C VAL A 49 2.94 -7.36 -2.68
N GLU A 50 1.85 -7.51 -1.93
CA GLU A 50 0.69 -8.32 -2.34
C GLU A 50 0.07 -7.81 -3.65
N ILE A 51 -0.11 -6.50 -3.78
CA ILE A 51 -0.66 -5.90 -5.01
C ILE A 51 0.29 -6.11 -6.20
N GLU A 52 1.60 -5.99 -5.99
CA GLU A 52 2.60 -6.27 -7.01
C GLU A 52 2.55 -7.75 -7.43
N GLN A 53 2.24 -8.68 -6.54
CA GLN A 53 2.03 -10.09 -6.88
C GLN A 53 0.76 -10.31 -7.71
N GLU A 54 -0.38 -9.70 -7.35
CA GLU A 54 -1.63 -9.76 -8.13
C GLU A 54 -1.49 -9.18 -9.55
N LEU A 55 -0.58 -8.22 -9.73
CA LEU A 55 -0.24 -7.64 -11.03
C LEU A 55 0.88 -8.39 -11.78
N GLU A 56 1.36 -9.52 -11.25
CA GLU A 56 2.49 -10.28 -11.78
C GLU A 56 3.82 -9.51 -11.84
N LEU A 57 3.95 -8.42 -11.06
CA LEU A 57 5.16 -7.62 -10.90
C LEU A 57 6.12 -8.25 -9.88
N TYR A 58 6.40 -9.53 -10.03
CA TYR A 58 7.15 -10.32 -9.05
C TYR A 58 8.56 -9.78 -8.75
N LYS A 59 9.23 -9.24 -9.77
CA LYS A 59 10.56 -8.61 -9.62
C LYS A 59 10.51 -7.37 -8.73
N ASP A 60 9.47 -6.56 -8.87
CA ASP A 60 9.29 -5.35 -8.07
C ASP A 60 9.01 -5.72 -6.60
N ALA A 61 8.15 -6.72 -6.39
CA ALA A 61 7.83 -7.27 -5.07
C ALA A 61 9.10 -7.80 -4.36
N GLU A 62 9.91 -8.59 -5.06
CA GLU A 62 11.18 -9.12 -4.54
C GLU A 62 12.16 -8.00 -4.18
N GLN A 63 12.40 -7.06 -5.11
CA GLN A 63 13.30 -5.93 -4.87
C GLN A 63 12.85 -5.08 -3.67
N ARG A 64 11.53 -4.90 -3.53
CA ARG A 64 10.94 -4.16 -2.42
C ARG A 64 11.19 -4.83 -1.08
N LEU A 65 11.04 -6.16 -1.00
CA LEU A 65 11.34 -6.93 0.20
C LEU A 65 12.84 -6.90 0.54
N ILE A 66 13.72 -7.09 -0.45
CA ILE A 66 15.17 -7.02 -0.25
C ILE A 66 15.56 -5.66 0.31
N LYS A 67 15.04 -4.58 -0.28
CA LYS A 67 15.32 -3.21 0.17
C LYS A 67 14.89 -2.98 1.62
N ALA A 68 13.73 -3.51 2.01
CA ALA A 68 13.21 -3.37 3.37
C ALA A 68 14.05 -4.10 4.43
N LEU A 69 14.79 -5.15 4.05
CA LEU A 69 15.70 -5.87 4.94
C LEU A 69 17.08 -5.21 5.07
N GLN A 70 17.41 -4.29 4.16
CA GLN A 70 18.70 -3.59 4.14
C GLN A 70 18.67 -2.22 4.84
N THR A 71 17.47 -1.72 5.14
CA THR A 71 17.21 -0.50 5.93
C THR A 71 17.08 -0.78 7.41
#